data_AF-A0A8T5QN21-F1
#
_entry.id   AF-A0A8T5QN21-F1
#
_cell.length_a   1.000
_cell.length_b   1.000
_cell.length_c   1.000
_cell.angle_alpha   90.00
_cell.angle_beta   90.00
_cell.angle_gamma   90.00
#
_symmetry.space_group_name_H-M   'P 1'
#
loop_
_entity.id
_entity.type
_entity.pdbx_description
1 polymer ?
#
loop_
_entity_poly.entity_id
_entity_poly.type
_entity_poly.pdbx_seq_one_letter_code
_entity_poly.pdbx_strand_id
1 'polypeptide(L)'
;MGDNVVITYETLFELYRREKLRGEIQELDKGFFKNVTEYLSNIKSIVEKSSSSDNIFAGDEKLKAEKQMLNVKKILNLLYELRIKKITDMAWIKARDPNFFIDDEF
;
A
#
# COMPACT_ATOMS: atom_id res chain seq x y z
N MET A 1 7.83 20.38 -1.76
CA MET A 1 8.83 19.29 -1.75
C MET A 1 8.17 18.13 -1.03
N GLY A 2 7.96 17.00 -1.71
CA GLY A 2 7.30 15.85 -1.08
C GLY A 2 8.29 15.14 -0.17
N ASP A 3 7.97 15.03 1.10
CA ASP A 3 8.77 14.28 2.06
C ASP A 3 8.91 12.83 1.57
N ASN A 4 10.14 12.31 1.53
CA ASN A 4 10.40 10.91 1.22
C ASN A 4 9.74 10.03 2.29
N VAL A 5 8.53 9.54 2.02
CA VAL A 5 7.83 8.63 2.93
C VAL A 5 8.56 7.29 2.93
N VAL A 6 9.19 6.98 4.07
CA VAL A 6 9.78 5.66 4.32
C VAL A 6 8.65 4.65 4.40
N ILE A 7 8.65 3.65 3.52
CA ILE A 7 7.63 2.59 3.53
C ILE A 7 7.98 1.56 4.61
N THR A 8 7.11 1.44 5.60
CA THR A 8 7.07 0.36 6.59
C THR A 8 5.69 -0.31 6.59
N TYR A 9 5.53 -1.36 7.39
CA TYR A 9 4.21 -1.98 7.59
C TYR A 9 3.20 -0.98 8.18
N GLU A 10 3.64 -0.20 9.17
CA GLU A 10 2.83 0.79 9.87
C GLU A 10 2.40 1.92 8.92
N THR A 11 3.30 2.41 8.07
CA THR A 11 2.94 3.46 7.11
C THR A 11 1.96 2.94 6.05
N LEU A 12 2.11 1.69 5.59
CA LEU A 12 1.15 1.07 4.68
C LEU A 12 -0.21 0.88 5.34
N PHE A 13 -0.23 0.48 6.61
CA PHE A 13 -1.46 0.37 7.39
C PHE A 13 -2.15 1.72 7.55
N GLU A 14 -1.41 2.79 7.87
CA GLU A 14 -1.97 4.13 7.97
C GLU A 14 -2.47 4.66 6.62
N LEU A 15 -1.78 4.39 5.52
CA LEU A 15 -2.26 4.72 4.17
C LEU A 15 -3.58 4.00 3.87
N TYR A 16 -3.65 2.70 4.14
CA TYR A 16 -4.88 1.93 4.00
C TYR A 16 -6.01 2.46 4.89
N ARG A 17 -5.72 2.78 6.16
CA ARG A 17 -6.69 3.34 7.10
C ARG A 17 -7.25 4.68 6.60
N ARG A 18 -6.37 5.57 6.13
CA ARG A 18 -6.76 6.87 5.55
C ARG A 18 -7.61 6.70 4.30
N GLU A 19 -7.22 5.79 3.40
CA GLU A 19 -7.99 5.46 2.21
C GLU A 19 -9.38 4.95 2.60
N LYS A 20 -9.49 4.10 3.62
CA LYS A 20 -10.79 3.58 4.06
C LYS A 20 -11.70 4.64 4.68
N LEU A 21 -11.14 5.54 5.49
CA LEU A 21 -11.92 6.49 6.29
C LEU A 21 -12.39 7.71 5.49
N ARG A 22 -11.63 8.13 4.48
CA ARG A 22 -11.96 9.31 3.68
C ARG A 22 -12.78 8.91 2.46
N GLY A 23 -13.82 9.67 2.14
CA GLY A 23 -14.65 9.43 0.95
C GLY A 23 -13.89 9.68 -0.36
N GLU A 24 -13.00 10.68 -0.37
CA GLU A 24 -12.15 11.02 -1.51
C GLU A 24 -10.98 10.04 -1.69
N ILE A 25 -10.50 9.89 -2.92
CA ILE A 25 -9.26 9.16 -3.20
C ILE A 25 -8.07 9.90 -2.60
N GLN A 26 -7.20 9.19 -1.88
CA GLN A 26 -6.02 9.82 -1.29
C GLN A 26 -4.89 9.91 -2.32
N GLU A 27 -4.15 11.01 -2.34
CA GLU A 27 -2.92 11.08 -3.12
C GLU A 27 -1.85 10.14 -2.54
N LEU A 28 -1.12 9.47 -3.43
CA LEU A 28 0.05 8.68 -3.07
C LEU A 28 1.29 9.49 -3.42
N ASP A 29 2.35 9.34 -2.61
CA ASP A 29 3.62 9.96 -2.91
C ASP A 29 4.17 9.47 -4.27
N LYS A 30 4.90 10.35 -4.97
CA LYS A 30 5.45 10.04 -6.31
C LYS A 30 6.42 8.85 -6.28
N GLY A 31 7.11 8.65 -5.16
CA GLY A 31 8.01 7.52 -4.93
C GLY A 31 7.32 6.28 -4.37
N PHE A 32 6.02 6.31 -4.10
CA PHE A 32 5.31 5.23 -3.38
C PHE A 32 5.59 3.85 -3.95
N PHE A 33 5.38 3.64 -5.25
CA PHE A 33 5.57 2.33 -5.88
C PHE A 33 7.02 1.85 -5.79
N LYS A 34 7.97 2.76 -6.04
CA LYS A 34 9.40 2.46 -5.91
C LYS A 34 9.73 2.03 -4.48
N ASN A 35 9.33 2.83 -3.49
CA ASN A 35 9.60 2.57 -2.08
C ASN A 35 8.94 1.26 -1.60
N VAL A 36 7.73 0.94 -2.08
CA VAL A 36 7.06 -0.34 -1.80
C VAL A 36 7.82 -1.51 -2.41
N THR A 37 8.28 -1.40 -3.67
CA THR A 37 9.04 -2.47 -4.31
C THR A 37 10.40 -2.70 -3.63
N GLU A 38 11.07 -1.64 -3.19
CA GLU A 38 12.30 -1.73 -2.41
C GLU A 38 12.05 -2.40 -1.06
N TYR A 39 10.99 -2.00 -0.34
CA TYR A 39 10.61 -2.61 0.94
C TYR A 39 10.30 -4.10 0.80
N LEU A 40 9.52 -4.51 -0.21
CA LEU A 40 9.23 -5.91 -0.48
C LEU A 40 10.48 -6.71 -0.86
N SER A 41 11.39 -6.11 -1.63
CA SER A 41 12.66 -6.73 -2.03
C SER A 41 13.57 -6.97 -0.82
N ASN A 42 13.62 -6.00 0.10
CA ASN A 42 14.36 -6.14 1.35
C ASN A 42 13.84 -7.30 2.20
N ILE A 43 12.51 -7.40 2.38
CA ILE A 43 11.89 -8.53 3.11
C ILE A 43 12.19 -9.86 2.41
N LYS A 44 12.09 -9.91 1.07
CA LYS A 44 12.39 -11.12 0.30
C LYS A 44 13.84 -11.56 0.49
N SER A 45 14.78 -10.62 0.49
CA SER A 45 16.20 -10.93 0.70
C SER A 45 16.49 -11.57 2.07
N ILE A 46 15.72 -11.21 3.10
CA ILE A 46 15.83 -11.80 4.45
C ILE A 46 15.33 -13.26 4.43
N VAL A 47 14.21 -13.53 3.75
CA VAL A 47 13.67 -14.88 3.57
C VAL A 47 14.65 -15.77 2.78
N GLU A 48 15.31 -15.22 1.76
CA GLU A 48 16.28 -15.95 0.95
C GLU A 48 17.57 -16.22 1.72
N LYS A 49 18.13 -15.23 2.44
CA LYS A 49 19.36 -15.40 3.23
C LYS A 49 19.20 -16.39 4.39
N SER A 50 18.05 -16.37 5.07
CA SER A 50 17.75 -17.30 6.16
C SER A 50 17.60 -18.76 5.70
N SER A 51 17.36 -19.01 4.41
CA SER A 51 17.32 -20.36 3.85
C SER A 51 18.70 -20.98 3.58
N SER A 52 19.78 -20.18 3.61
CA SER A 52 21.14 -20.62 3.30
C SER A 52 22.03 -20.80 4.53
N SER A 53 21.54 -20.48 5.74
CA SER A 53 22.32 -20.55 6.99
C SER A 53 21.84 -21.70 7.88
N ASP A 54 22.73 -22.63 8.23
CA ASP A 54 22.49 -23.76 9.16
C ASP A 54 22.27 -23.35 10.64
N ASN A 55 21.89 -22.10 10.89
CA ASN A 55 21.69 -21.59 12.25
C ASN A 55 20.31 -22.01 12.78
N ILE A 56 20.27 -22.57 13.99
CA ILE A 56 19.04 -23.02 14.68
C ILE A 56 17.98 -21.91 14.78
N PHE A 57 18.40 -20.64 14.80
CA PHE A 57 17.52 -19.46 14.84
C PHE A 57 16.99 -18.99 13.47
N ALA A 58 17.52 -19.51 12.35
CA ALA A 58 17.16 -19.06 11.01
C ALA A 58 15.70 -19.40 10.64
N GLY A 59 15.13 -20.46 11.23
CA GLY A 59 13.73 -20.85 11.01
C GLY A 59 12.73 -19.82 11.53
N ASP A 60 12.95 -19.29 12.75
CA ASP A 60 12.05 -18.32 13.37
C ASP A 60 12.08 -16.96 12.68
N GLU A 61 13.27 -16.50 12.27
CA GLU A 61 13.42 -15.26 11.51
C GLU A 61 12.75 -15.35 10.14
N LYS A 62 12.90 -16.49 9.45
CA LYS A 62 12.24 -16.76 8.19
C LYS A 62 10.72 -16.72 8.32
N LEU A 63 10.15 -17.41 9.32
CA LEU A 63 8.70 -17.43 9.55
C LEU A 63 8.15 -16.03 9.84
N LYS A 64 8.89 -15.21 10.61
CA LYS A 64 8.52 -13.80 10.86
C LYS A 64 8.53 -12.98 9.58
N ALA A 65 9.58 -13.10 8.76
CA ALA A 65 9.72 -12.37 7.51
C ALA A 65 8.64 -12.79 6.48
N GLU A 66 8.33 -14.07 6.37
CA GLU A 66 7.24 -14.59 5.52
C GLU A 66 5.88 -14.05 5.97
N LYS A 67 5.61 -14.03 7.28
CA LYS A 67 4.38 -13.47 7.85
C LYS A 67 4.27 -11.97 7.58
N GLN A 68 5.36 -11.23 7.73
CA GLN A 68 5.40 -9.80 7.40
C GLN A 68 5.13 -9.58 5.91
N MET A 69 5.76 -10.35 5.02
CA MET A 69 5.52 -10.27 3.58
C MET A 69 4.06 -10.55 3.21
N LEU A 70 3.45 -11.57 3.83
CA LEU A 70 2.04 -11.90 3.64
C LEU A 70 1.13 -10.74 4.09
N ASN A 71 1.41 -10.16 5.25
CA ASN A 71 0.61 -9.04 5.79
C ASN A 71 0.73 -7.79 4.92
N VAL A 72 1.93 -7.46 4.44
CA VAL A 72 2.15 -6.34 3.52
C VAL A 72 1.38 -6.54 2.23
N LYS A 73 1.46 -7.73 1.62
CA LYS A 73 0.69 -8.06 0.41
C LYS A 73 -0.83 -7.92 0.62
N LYS A 74 -1.34 -8.36 1.76
CA LYS A 74 -2.76 -8.20 2.12
C LYS A 74 -3.17 -6.73 2.18
N ILE A 75 -2.38 -5.89 2.85
CA ILE A 75 -2.68 -4.45 2.93
C ILE A 75 -2.65 -3.79 1.56
N LEU A 76 -1.67 -4.12 0.72
CA LEU A 76 -1.59 -3.58 -0.65
C LEU A 76 -2.81 -3.97 -1.50
N ASN A 77 -3.27 -5.22 -1.40
CA ASN A 77 -4.49 -5.66 -2.09
C ASN A 77 -5.72 -4.90 -1.60
N LEU A 78 -5.89 -4.75 -0.28
CA LEU A 78 -7.01 -4.00 0.29
C LEU A 78 -6.99 -2.53 -0.13
N LEU A 79 -5.81 -1.90 -0.16
CA LEU A 79 -5.63 -0.53 -0.64
C LEU A 79 -6.02 -0.42 -2.13
N TYR A 80 -5.57 -1.36 -2.95
CA TYR A 80 -5.89 -1.42 -4.38
C TYR A 80 -7.40 -1.55 -4.62
N GLU A 81 -8.07 -2.48 -3.94
CA GLU A 81 -9.51 -2.70 -4.06
C GLU A 81 -10.32 -1.47 -3.65
N LEU A 82 -9.96 -0.82 -2.54
CA LEU A 82 -10.62 0.41 -2.11
C LEU A 82 -10.48 1.53 -3.13
N ARG A 83 -9.28 1.71 -3.70
CA ARG A 83 -9.04 2.74 -4.71
C ARG A 83 -9.81 2.46 -5.99
N ILE A 84 -9.85 1.21 -6.45
CA ILE A 84 -10.69 0.85 -7.61
C ILE A 84 -12.14 1.24 -7.34
N LYS A 85 -12.69 0.80 -6.22
CA LYS A 85 -14.09 1.08 -5.86
C LYS A 85 -14.37 2.58 -5.90
N LYS A 86 -13.50 3.41 -5.31
CA LYS A 86 -13.66 4.87 -5.34
C LYS A 86 -13.58 5.44 -6.75
N ILE A 87 -12.61 4.99 -7.55
CA ILE A 87 -12.46 5.45 -8.94
C ILE A 87 -13.69 5.09 -9.76
N THR A 88 -14.21 3.87 -9.61
CA THR A 88 -15.42 3.44 -10.32
C THR A 88 -16.65 4.20 -9.85
N ASP A 89 -16.79 4.44 -8.55
CA ASP A 89 -17.90 5.22 -7.99
C ASP A 89 -17.87 6.67 -8.54
N MET A 90 -16.69 7.31 -8.56
CA MET A 90 -16.51 8.66 -9.14
C MET A 90 -16.79 8.69 -10.64
N ALA A 91 -16.29 7.71 -11.39
CA ALA A 91 -16.53 7.61 -12.83
C ALA A 91 -18.02 7.40 -13.14
N TRP A 92 -18.70 6.56 -12.36
CA TRP A 92 -20.14 6.32 -12.50
C TRP A 92 -20.98 7.56 -12.20
N ILE A 93 -20.64 8.29 -11.12
CA ILE A 93 -21.27 9.56 -10.77
C ILE A 93 -21.13 10.55 -11.93
N LYS A 94 -19.92 10.75 -12.45
CA LYS A 94 -19.64 11.67 -13.56
C LYS A 94 -20.33 11.27 -14.86
N ALA A 95 -20.45 9.97 -15.13
CA ALA A 95 -21.15 9.48 -16.31
C ALA A 95 -22.67 9.69 -16.24
N ARG A 96 -23.25 9.58 -15.04
CA ARG A 96 -24.69 9.74 -14.82
C ARG A 96 -25.12 11.20 -14.73
N ASP A 97 -24.29 12.04 -14.11
CA ASP A 97 -24.52 13.47 -13.97
C ASP A 97 -23.22 14.22 -14.28
N PRO A 98 -23.06 14.69 -15.53
CA PRO A 98 -21.89 15.45 -15.95
C PRO A 98 -21.65 16.74 -15.15
N ASN A 99 -22.70 17.28 -14.52
CA ASN A 99 -22.67 18.53 -13.78
C ASN A 99 -22.49 18.34 -12.26
N PHE A 100 -22.39 17.11 -11.77
CA PHE A 100 -22.24 16.80 -10.34
C PHE A 100 -20.96 17.36 -9.70
N PHE A 101 -20.00 17.85 -10.51
CA PHE A 101 -18.73 18.43 -10.08
C PHE A 101 -18.55 19.90 -10.48
N ILE A 102 -19.63 20.66 -10.66
CA ILE A 102 -19.50 22.13 -10.74
C ILE A 102 -19.60 22.69 -9.32
N ASP A 103 -18.51 22.56 -8.55
CA ASP A 103 -18.21 23.62 -7.57
C ASP A 103 -17.43 24.68 -8.34
N ASP A 104 -18.16 25.73 -8.73
CA ASP A 104 -17.62 27.00 -9.16
C ASP A 104 -16.87 27.63 -7.97
N GLU A 105 -15.57 27.40 -7.83
CA GLU A 105 -14.71 28.31 -7.08
C GLU A 105 -14.17 29.39 -8.04
N PHE A 106 -14.84 30.55 -7.99
CA PHE A 106 -14.33 31.87 -8.41
C PHE A 106 -13.40 32.45 -7.34
#